data_AF-A0A7S0QI22-F1
#
_entry.id   AF-A0A7S0QI22-F1
#
_cell.length_a   1.000
_cell.length_b   1.000
_cell.length_c   1.000
_cell.angle_alpha   90.00
_cell.angle_beta   90.00
_cell.angle_gamma   90.00
#
_symmetry.space_group_name_H-M   'P 1'
#
loop_
_entity.id
_entity.type
_entity.pdbx_description
1 polymer ?
#
loop_
_entity_poly.entity_id
_entity_poly.type
_entity_poly.pdbx_seq_one_letter_code
_entity_poly.pdbx_strand_id
1 'polypeptide(L)'
;GRIPIMIKSRFCVLDKLLPSTLEKLGECNADFGGYFIINGSEKVIVAQEQLAWNHVYIFKKNENSKASEKLYFYSDIGALFFAECRSVAEFGKWSPSLLTVKICLTSFPKRGKNKVNDKLKTEISSLHFSGGLYIRAILPYFKNDIPVTWIFKALGFETENEILSHICYDDRDERLIEITRYSLEDDKHATANSFSKSCPILDQETALAAIGQHVSKGTQGIRVRYAYEILQKEFLPHVGIGQGFELRKGFFFGYVINKLLSAQIGKRKTDDRDHYGRKRLDTAGPLLGILFRQLLAKVMKDLRLSLQKKCNLEKNIFQISDIFKSNLITTGMLYALATGNWGADKQASRTGVSQVLNRLSYISTLSHLRRLNSPGGSDNKLTKPRQLHNTHWGLVCPAETPEGHSCGLVKNLAVSAFVTIGTPSMPVLEFLEELNTQNLTEIRLEDINSCYKIFVNGCWVGIHKEPILLTKKLRQSRRSGDLHNEISITLEHKDKEVRIFTDSGRITRPLIVIGSNHLNENKNNI
;
A
#
# COMPACT_ATOMS: atom_id res chain seq x y z
N GLY A 1 26.15 15.85 -13.82
CA GLY A 1 25.21 16.84 -13.26
C GLY A 1 25.61 17.21 -11.84
N ARG A 2 24.88 18.11 -11.21
CA ARG A 2 25.06 18.52 -9.81
C ARG A 2 23.77 18.24 -9.04
N ILE A 3 23.90 17.86 -7.77
CA ILE A 3 22.77 17.60 -6.86
C ILE A 3 22.85 18.62 -5.71
N PRO A 4 21.77 19.34 -5.38
CA PRO A 4 21.75 20.27 -4.26
C PRO A 4 22.00 19.55 -2.93
N ILE A 5 22.89 20.10 -2.10
CA ILE A 5 23.22 19.57 -0.77
C ILE A 5 22.39 20.32 0.27
N MET A 6 21.81 19.58 1.22
CA MET A 6 21.06 20.16 2.35
C MET A 6 22.04 20.78 3.35
N ILE A 7 21.73 21.98 3.83
CA ILE A 7 22.54 22.70 4.83
C ILE A 7 22.61 21.89 6.14
N LYS A 8 23.82 21.77 6.69
CA LYS A 8 24.18 20.94 7.87
C LYS A 8 23.92 19.44 7.73
N SER A 9 23.76 18.93 6.50
CA SER A 9 23.80 17.48 6.26
C SER A 9 25.22 16.93 6.30
N ARG A 10 25.38 15.60 6.38
CA ARG A 10 26.68 14.89 6.44
C ARG A 10 27.68 15.27 5.33
N PHE A 11 27.18 15.68 4.17
CA PHE A 11 28.02 16.08 3.03
C PHE A 11 28.09 17.59 2.83
N CYS A 12 27.56 18.37 3.78
CA CYS A 12 27.64 19.82 3.79
C CYS A 12 29.02 20.26 4.29
N VAL A 13 29.51 21.39 3.79
CA VAL A 13 30.74 22.03 4.27
C VAL A 13 30.64 22.43 5.75
N LEU A 14 29.42 22.64 6.25
CA LEU A 14 29.15 23.01 7.64
C LEU A 14 29.00 21.81 8.59
N ASP A 15 29.13 20.56 8.10
CA ASP A 15 28.97 19.38 8.95
C ASP A 15 30.01 19.35 10.06
N LYS A 16 29.56 19.20 11.31
CA LYS A 16 30.40 19.08 12.52
C LYS A 16 31.42 20.21 12.74
N LEU A 17 31.22 21.39 12.15
CA LEU A 17 32.06 22.55 12.46
C LEU A 17 31.80 23.04 13.89
N LEU A 18 32.87 23.47 14.56
CA LEU A 18 32.79 24.08 15.89
C LEU A 18 32.10 25.46 15.81
N PRO A 19 31.38 25.89 16.86
CA PRO A 19 30.72 27.19 16.91
C PRO A 19 31.65 28.37 16.57
N SER A 20 32.88 28.36 17.08
CA SER A 20 33.88 29.39 16.78
C SER A 20 34.27 29.48 15.30
N THR A 21 34.23 28.35 14.59
CA THR A 21 34.53 28.29 13.16
C THR A 21 33.34 28.75 12.34
N LEU A 22 32.12 28.43 12.78
CA LEU A 22 30.89 28.93 12.14
C LEU A 22 30.82 30.46 12.22
N GLU A 23 31.11 31.05 13.37
CA GLU A 23 31.16 32.51 13.54
C GLU A 23 32.18 33.16 12.60
N LYS A 24 33.38 32.57 12.45
CA LYS A 24 34.40 33.05 11.50
C LYS A 24 33.96 32.99 10.04
N LEU A 25 33.07 32.05 9.70
CA LEU A 25 32.47 31.93 8.37
C LEU A 25 31.24 32.84 8.19
N GLY A 26 30.84 33.58 9.23
CA GLY A 26 29.64 34.43 9.22
C GLY A 26 28.34 33.67 9.43
N GLU A 27 28.40 32.41 9.89
CA GLU A 27 27.24 31.56 10.11
C GLU A 27 26.70 31.68 11.54
N CYS A 28 25.37 31.55 11.69
CA CYS A 28 24.73 31.57 12.99
C CYS A 28 24.79 30.20 13.68
N ASN A 29 25.26 30.17 14.92
CA ASN A 29 25.32 28.95 15.74
C ASN A 29 23.93 28.34 16.00
N ALA A 30 22.90 29.18 16.08
CA ALA A 30 21.53 28.74 16.34
C ALA A 30 20.82 28.16 15.11
N ASP A 31 21.37 28.29 13.89
CA ASP A 31 20.72 27.71 12.71
C ASP A 31 20.75 26.17 12.78
N PHE A 32 19.63 25.49 12.54
CA PHE A 32 19.58 24.02 12.54
C PHE A 32 19.86 23.40 11.17
N GLY A 33 19.91 24.20 10.10
CA GLY A 33 19.95 23.70 8.73
C GLY A 33 18.64 23.01 8.35
N GLY A 34 18.72 21.95 7.53
CA GLY A 34 17.51 21.22 7.08
C GLY A 34 16.78 21.87 5.90
N TYR A 35 17.38 22.90 5.30
CA TYR A 35 16.89 23.58 4.10
C TYR A 35 17.97 23.55 2.99
N PHE A 36 17.58 24.03 1.81
CA PHE A 36 18.44 24.14 0.63
C PHE A 36 18.55 25.60 0.21
N ILE A 37 19.70 26.00 -0.34
CA ILE A 37 19.87 27.32 -0.95
C ILE A 37 19.86 27.13 -2.46
N ILE A 38 18.80 27.61 -3.12
CA ILE A 38 18.55 27.46 -4.54
C ILE A 38 18.40 28.84 -5.17
N ASN A 39 19.31 29.20 -6.08
CA ASN A 39 19.37 30.51 -6.73
C ASN A 39 19.31 31.68 -5.73
N GLY A 40 20.03 31.55 -4.60
CA GLY A 40 20.06 32.54 -3.52
C GLY A 40 18.85 32.54 -2.59
N SER A 41 17.83 31.71 -2.85
CA SER A 41 16.64 31.59 -2.00
C SER A 41 16.67 30.32 -1.15
N GLU A 42 16.21 30.43 0.09
CA GLU A 42 16.13 29.30 1.01
C GLU A 42 14.84 28.51 0.80
N LYS A 43 14.97 27.20 0.64
CA LYS A 43 13.89 26.28 0.29
C LYS A 43 13.83 25.12 1.27
N VAL A 44 12.65 24.85 1.81
CA VAL A 44 12.36 23.72 2.68
C VAL A 44 11.46 22.74 1.95
N ILE A 45 11.78 21.45 2.09
CA ILE A 45 10.89 20.38 1.64
C ILE A 45 9.93 20.05 2.78
N VAL A 46 8.64 20.27 2.55
CA VAL A 46 7.57 19.95 3.51
C VAL A 46 7.21 18.47 3.38
N ALA A 47 7.17 17.76 4.49
CA ALA A 47 6.84 16.33 4.51
C ALA A 47 5.41 16.09 4.00
N GLN A 48 5.20 15.03 3.23
CA GLN A 48 3.89 14.70 2.64
C GLN A 48 3.31 13.45 3.29
N GLU A 49 2.10 13.55 3.84
CA GLU A 49 1.36 12.42 4.41
C GLU A 49 0.86 11.50 3.29
N GLN A 50 1.00 10.18 3.44
CA GLN A 50 0.45 9.19 2.53
C GLN A 50 -0.14 8.02 3.31
N LEU A 51 -1.06 7.30 2.69
CA LEU A 51 -1.50 6.01 3.24
C LEU A 51 -0.37 5.01 3.14
N ALA A 52 -0.19 4.19 4.18
CA ALA A 52 0.79 3.12 4.20
C ALA A 52 0.48 2.12 3.08
N TRP A 53 1.51 1.76 2.33
CA TRP A 53 1.46 0.69 1.34
C TRP A 53 1.46 -0.69 2.01
N ASN A 54 1.24 -1.73 1.22
CA ASN A 54 1.21 -3.14 1.63
C ASN A 54 0.22 -3.39 2.78
N HIS A 55 -0.85 -2.61 2.82
CA HIS A 55 -1.90 -2.74 3.81
C HIS A 55 -3.25 -2.90 3.11
N VAL A 56 -4.07 -3.83 3.62
CA VAL A 56 -5.42 -4.10 3.12
C VAL A 56 -6.38 -3.19 3.88
N TYR A 57 -7.05 -2.31 3.16
CA TYR A 57 -8.04 -1.38 3.71
C TYR A 57 -9.43 -1.81 3.28
N ILE A 58 -10.29 -2.11 4.25
CA ILE A 58 -11.69 -2.45 3.98
C ILE A 58 -12.57 -1.24 4.29
N PHE A 59 -13.34 -0.77 3.32
CA PHE A 59 -14.27 0.32 3.56
C PHE A 59 -15.59 0.10 2.83
N LYS A 60 -16.62 0.75 3.35
CA LYS A 60 -17.94 0.83 2.72
C LYS A 60 -18.06 2.13 1.94
N LYS A 61 -18.65 2.07 0.76
CA LYS A 61 -19.01 3.23 -0.04
C LYS A 61 -20.53 3.30 -0.15
N ASN A 62 -21.09 4.42 0.28
CA ASN A 62 -22.50 4.73 0.04
C ASN A 62 -22.62 5.22 -1.40
N GLU A 63 -23.46 4.59 -2.22
CA GLU A 63 -23.76 5.11 -3.55
C GLU A 63 -24.88 6.15 -3.46
N ASN A 64 -24.53 7.42 -3.73
CA ASN A 64 -25.51 8.47 -4.02
C ASN A 64 -25.65 8.60 -5.54
N SER A 65 -26.59 7.88 -6.16
CA SER A 65 -27.28 8.21 -7.43
C SER A 65 -27.90 6.96 -8.05
N LYS A 66 -29.15 7.07 -8.53
CA LYS A 66 -29.95 6.29 -9.53
C LYS A 66 -29.72 4.76 -9.74
N ALA A 67 -28.53 4.22 -9.55
CA ALA A 67 -28.24 2.78 -9.43
C ALA A 67 -28.71 2.17 -8.10
N SER A 68 -28.99 3.02 -7.09
CA SER A 68 -29.46 2.64 -5.76
C SER A 68 -30.78 1.84 -5.76
N GLU A 69 -31.69 2.06 -6.72
CA GLU A 69 -32.94 1.29 -6.83
C GLU A 69 -32.71 -0.21 -7.08
N LYS A 70 -31.53 -0.60 -7.60
CA LYS A 70 -31.18 -2.00 -7.85
C LYS A 70 -30.61 -2.73 -6.63
N LEU A 71 -30.18 -2.00 -5.58
CA LEU A 71 -29.53 -2.57 -4.40
C LEU A 71 -30.49 -2.87 -3.23
N TYR A 72 -31.72 -2.34 -3.25
CA TYR A 72 -32.63 -2.36 -2.09
C TYR A 72 -33.09 -3.75 -1.64
N PHE A 73 -32.88 -4.82 -2.41
CA PHE A 73 -33.48 -6.11 -2.11
C PHE A 73 -32.62 -7.09 -1.29
N TYR A 74 -31.31 -6.84 -1.07
CA TYR A 74 -30.43 -7.87 -0.47
C TYR A 74 -29.41 -7.39 0.57
N SER A 75 -29.63 -6.23 1.17
CA SER A 75 -28.86 -5.82 2.34
C SER A 75 -29.72 -4.96 3.24
N ASP A 76 -29.71 -5.22 4.54
CA ASP A 76 -30.25 -4.28 5.53
C ASP A 76 -29.53 -2.92 5.50
N ILE A 77 -28.46 -2.75 4.71
CA ILE A 77 -27.69 -1.52 4.59
C ILE A 77 -27.18 -1.38 3.15
N GLY A 78 -27.80 -0.52 2.33
CA GLY A 78 -27.45 -0.23 0.93
C GLY A 78 -26.05 0.38 0.70
N ALA A 79 -25.00 -0.33 1.10
CA ALA A 79 -23.60 0.07 0.98
C ALA A 79 -22.77 -1.04 0.33
N LEU A 80 -21.94 -0.66 -0.64
CA LEU A 80 -20.99 -1.57 -1.29
C LEU A 80 -19.69 -1.65 -0.47
N PHE A 81 -19.16 -2.87 -0.33
CA PHE A 81 -17.91 -3.12 0.39
C PHE A 81 -16.74 -3.30 -0.58
N PHE A 82 -15.64 -2.64 -0.26
CA PHE A 82 -14.40 -2.66 -1.03
C PHE A 82 -13.22 -3.02 -0.13
N ALA A 83 -12.31 -3.83 -0.64
CA ALA A 83 -10.98 -4.04 -0.09
C ALA A 83 -9.95 -3.48 -1.07
N GLU A 84 -9.16 -2.50 -0.65
CA GLU A 84 -8.07 -1.92 -1.43
C GLU A 84 -6.72 -2.32 -0.82
N CYS A 85 -5.78 -2.76 -1.66
CA CYS A 85 -4.39 -2.99 -1.27
C CYS A 85 -3.46 -2.34 -2.31
N ARG A 86 -2.70 -1.33 -1.87
CA ARG A 86 -1.65 -0.70 -2.68
C ARG A 86 -0.32 -1.38 -2.36
N SER A 87 0.14 -2.20 -3.29
CA SER A 87 1.30 -3.06 -3.13
C SER A 87 2.54 -2.45 -3.74
N VAL A 88 3.64 -2.43 -2.99
CA VAL A 88 4.98 -2.01 -3.41
C VAL A 88 5.99 -3.03 -2.91
N ALA A 89 6.84 -3.52 -3.82
CA ALA A 89 7.95 -4.39 -3.44
C ALA A 89 8.98 -3.61 -2.60
N GLU A 90 9.54 -4.26 -1.57
CA GLU A 90 10.58 -3.66 -0.72
C GLU A 90 11.83 -3.27 -1.53
N PHE A 91 12.20 -4.13 -2.48
CA PHE A 91 13.29 -3.92 -3.42
C PHE A 91 12.72 -3.86 -4.84
N GLY A 92 13.10 -2.85 -5.63
CA GLY A 92 12.72 -2.76 -7.05
C GLY A 92 11.81 -1.59 -7.41
N LYS A 93 10.76 -1.84 -8.20
CA LYS A 93 9.87 -0.81 -8.80
C LYS A 93 8.94 -0.22 -7.72
N TRP A 94 9.10 1.07 -7.42
CA TRP A 94 8.36 1.78 -6.36
C TRP A 94 6.98 2.30 -6.78
N SER A 95 6.51 1.97 -7.99
CA SER A 95 5.14 2.36 -8.38
C SER A 95 4.16 1.42 -7.66
N PRO A 96 3.26 1.95 -6.81
CA PRO A 96 2.28 1.11 -6.14
C PRO A 96 1.33 0.51 -7.17
N SER A 97 1.22 -0.81 -7.16
CA SER A 97 0.16 -1.53 -7.88
C SER A 97 -1.08 -1.59 -7.00
N LEU A 98 -2.24 -1.20 -7.55
CA LEU A 98 -3.51 -1.18 -6.83
C LEU A 98 -4.31 -2.44 -7.13
N LEU A 99 -4.53 -3.27 -6.12
CA LEU A 99 -5.56 -4.29 -6.12
C LEU A 99 -6.81 -3.74 -5.44
N THR A 100 -7.96 -3.83 -6.10
CA THR A 100 -9.26 -3.57 -5.45
C THR A 100 -10.15 -4.78 -5.61
N VAL A 101 -10.69 -5.31 -4.51
CA VAL A 101 -11.72 -6.36 -4.53
C VAL A 101 -13.03 -5.75 -4.07
N LYS A 102 -14.10 -5.95 -4.84
CA LYS A 102 -15.44 -5.45 -4.53
C LYS A 102 -16.43 -6.60 -4.46
N ILE A 103 -17.33 -6.50 -3.49
CA ILE A 103 -18.55 -7.30 -3.49
C ILE A 103 -19.58 -6.52 -4.28
N CYS A 104 -20.22 -7.20 -5.22
CA CYS A 104 -21.31 -6.65 -5.98
C CYS A 104 -22.57 -7.51 -5.81
N LEU A 105 -23.72 -6.88 -5.92
CA LEU A 105 -25.03 -7.52 -5.84
C LEU A 105 -25.74 -7.33 -7.17
N THR A 106 -26.30 -8.39 -7.74
CA THR A 106 -27.14 -8.25 -8.93
C THR A 106 -28.57 -7.91 -8.54
N SER A 107 -29.20 -6.99 -9.28
CA SER A 107 -30.65 -7.02 -9.46
C SER A 107 -30.95 -7.94 -10.63
N PHE A 108 -31.97 -8.81 -10.54
CA PHE A 108 -32.48 -9.54 -11.69
C PHE A 108 -32.70 -8.61 -12.90
N PRO A 109 -32.38 -9.02 -14.14
CA PRO A 109 -33.04 -8.42 -15.28
C PRO A 109 -34.53 -8.67 -15.09
N LYS A 110 -35.36 -7.61 -15.08
CA LYS A 110 -36.82 -7.78 -15.17
C LYS A 110 -37.06 -8.71 -16.36
N ARG A 111 -37.49 -9.96 -16.11
CA ARG A 111 -37.98 -10.84 -17.17
C ARG A 111 -39.00 -9.99 -17.92
N GLY A 112 -38.68 -9.64 -19.17
CA GLY A 112 -39.66 -9.06 -20.07
C GLY A 112 -40.88 -9.97 -19.99
N LYS A 113 -42.05 -9.38 -19.78
CA LYS A 113 -43.33 -10.08 -19.76
C LYS A 113 -43.40 -10.96 -21.01
N ASN A 114 -43.14 -12.25 -20.88
CA ASN A 114 -43.55 -13.26 -21.84
C ASN A 114 -43.76 -14.57 -21.08
N LYS A 115 -45.01 -15.02 -21.15
CA LYS A 115 -45.60 -16.18 -20.49
C LYS A 115 -44.81 -17.44 -20.83
N VAL A 116 -44.32 -18.17 -19.84
CA VAL A 116 -44.13 -19.62 -19.93
C VAL A 116 -44.52 -20.25 -18.58
N ASN A 117 -45.68 -20.90 -18.63
CA ASN A 117 -46.34 -21.83 -17.71
C ASN A 117 -45.75 -22.08 -16.31
N ASP A 118 -46.51 -21.62 -15.31
CA ASP A 118 -46.63 -22.23 -13.99
C ASP A 118 -47.12 -23.69 -14.13
N LYS A 119 -46.23 -24.66 -13.99
CA LYS A 119 -46.54 -26.07 -13.64
C LYS A 119 -45.24 -26.84 -13.33
N LEU A 120 -44.51 -26.40 -12.30
CA LEU A 120 -43.44 -27.12 -11.61
C LEU A 120 -43.20 -26.41 -10.25
N LYS A 121 -44.28 -26.17 -9.51
CA LYS A 121 -44.28 -25.67 -8.14
C LYS A 121 -44.62 -26.83 -7.21
N THR A 122 -43.66 -27.70 -7.00
CA THR A 122 -43.67 -28.62 -5.86
C THR A 122 -42.23 -29.05 -5.61
N GLU A 123 -41.79 -28.82 -4.37
CA GLU A 123 -40.50 -29.23 -3.79
C GLU A 123 -39.25 -28.50 -4.27
N ILE A 124 -39.13 -27.21 -3.93
CA ILE A 124 -37.81 -26.66 -3.60
C ILE A 124 -37.91 -25.83 -2.32
N SER A 125 -37.06 -26.20 -1.35
CA SER A 125 -36.96 -25.70 0.01
C SER A 125 -36.80 -24.19 0.14
N SER A 126 -37.38 -23.67 1.21
CA SER A 126 -37.58 -22.27 1.59
C SER A 126 -36.33 -21.48 2.00
N LEU A 127 -35.25 -21.52 1.21
CA LEU A 127 -34.04 -20.70 1.42
C LEU A 127 -33.40 -20.23 0.10
N HIS A 128 -34.19 -20.01 -0.94
CA HIS A 128 -33.70 -19.34 -2.15
C HIS A 128 -33.52 -17.83 -1.91
N PHE A 129 -32.33 -17.46 -1.43
CA PHE A 129 -31.78 -16.12 -1.58
C PHE A 129 -31.86 -15.72 -3.06
N SER A 130 -32.74 -14.78 -3.37
CA SER A 130 -33.15 -14.43 -4.73
C SER A 130 -32.31 -13.26 -5.30
N GLY A 131 -30.98 -13.39 -5.35
CA GLY A 131 -30.11 -12.39 -5.96
C GLY A 131 -28.64 -12.81 -5.89
N GLY A 132 -27.96 -12.94 -7.04
CA GLY A 132 -26.58 -13.43 -7.10
C GLY A 132 -25.61 -12.41 -6.50
N LEU A 133 -24.83 -12.85 -5.51
CA LEU A 133 -23.72 -12.12 -4.90
C LEU A 133 -22.43 -12.50 -5.65
N TYR A 134 -21.74 -11.50 -6.21
CA TYR A 134 -20.53 -11.74 -7.00
C TYR A 134 -19.35 -10.94 -6.46
N ILE A 135 -18.18 -11.59 -6.35
CA ILE A 135 -16.94 -10.95 -5.92
C ILE A 135 -16.07 -10.71 -7.15
N ARG A 136 -15.65 -9.45 -7.37
CA ARG A 136 -14.84 -9.07 -8.52
C ARG A 136 -13.59 -8.32 -8.09
N ALA A 137 -12.49 -8.59 -8.78
CA ALA A 137 -11.21 -7.94 -8.60
C ALA A 137 -10.92 -6.97 -9.75
N ILE A 138 -10.44 -5.79 -9.39
CA ILE A 138 -9.94 -4.75 -10.27
C ILE A 138 -8.42 -4.76 -10.14
N LEU A 139 -7.77 -5.01 -11.26
CA LEU A 139 -6.33 -5.04 -11.39
C LEU A 139 -5.87 -3.90 -12.30
N PRO A 140 -4.66 -3.34 -12.09
CA PRO A 140 -4.15 -2.31 -12.97
C PRO A 140 -3.94 -2.90 -14.37
N TYR A 141 -4.15 -2.08 -15.40
CA TYR A 141 -4.07 -2.46 -16.83
C TYR A 141 -5.24 -3.30 -17.38
N PHE A 142 -6.16 -3.76 -16.53
CA PHE A 142 -7.37 -4.46 -16.98
C PHE A 142 -8.50 -3.48 -17.25
N LYS A 143 -9.26 -3.72 -18.32
CA LYS A 143 -10.39 -2.86 -18.71
C LYS A 143 -11.66 -3.15 -17.92
N ASN A 144 -11.89 -4.41 -17.57
CA ASN A 144 -13.10 -4.88 -16.89
C ASN A 144 -12.72 -5.57 -15.58
N ASP A 145 -13.68 -5.67 -14.67
CA ASP A 145 -13.49 -6.41 -13.43
C ASP A 145 -13.46 -7.92 -13.70
N ILE A 146 -12.54 -8.61 -13.03
CA ILE A 146 -12.29 -10.04 -13.22
C ILE A 146 -12.91 -10.82 -12.06
N PRO A 147 -13.58 -11.94 -12.31
CA PRO A 147 -13.91 -12.95 -11.29
C PRO A 147 -12.73 -13.32 -10.40
N VAL A 148 -12.98 -13.44 -9.10
CA VAL A 148 -11.96 -13.87 -8.13
C VAL A 148 -11.50 -15.31 -8.40
N THR A 149 -12.44 -16.18 -8.76
CA THR A 149 -12.17 -17.57 -9.18
C THR A 149 -11.15 -17.68 -10.30
N TRP A 150 -11.25 -16.83 -11.32
CA TRP A 150 -10.35 -16.88 -12.48
C TRP A 150 -8.92 -16.52 -12.07
N ILE A 151 -8.76 -15.60 -11.11
CA ILE A 151 -7.43 -15.24 -10.60
C ILE A 151 -6.84 -16.40 -9.81
N PHE A 152 -7.62 -17.07 -8.94
CA PHE A 152 -7.16 -18.27 -8.24
C PHE A 152 -6.75 -19.39 -9.22
N LYS A 153 -7.60 -19.71 -10.21
CA LYS A 153 -7.27 -20.70 -11.25
C LYS A 153 -6.02 -20.31 -12.04
N ALA A 154 -5.86 -19.02 -12.38
CA ALA A 154 -4.67 -18.54 -13.08
C ALA A 154 -3.37 -18.62 -12.24
N LEU A 155 -3.48 -18.59 -10.90
CA LEU A 155 -2.36 -18.83 -9.98
C LEU A 155 -2.05 -20.32 -9.78
N GLY A 156 -2.89 -21.23 -10.28
CA GLY A 156 -2.71 -22.68 -10.18
C GLY A 156 -3.64 -23.39 -9.19
N PHE A 157 -4.60 -22.68 -8.57
CA PHE A 157 -5.60 -23.29 -7.69
C PHE A 157 -6.79 -23.82 -8.52
N GLU A 158 -6.79 -25.10 -8.84
CA GLU A 158 -7.74 -25.69 -9.78
C GLU A 158 -9.07 -26.05 -9.11
N THR A 159 -9.01 -26.60 -7.90
CA THR A 159 -10.20 -27.17 -7.23
C THR A 159 -10.95 -26.13 -6.40
N GLU A 160 -12.28 -26.21 -6.38
CA GLU A 160 -13.13 -25.29 -5.60
C GLU A 160 -12.90 -25.44 -4.09
N ASN A 161 -12.69 -26.66 -3.61
CA ASN A 161 -12.42 -26.92 -2.20
C ASN A 161 -11.10 -26.27 -1.74
N GLU A 162 -10.08 -26.30 -2.59
CA GLU A 162 -8.82 -25.62 -2.32
C GLU A 162 -9.02 -24.10 -2.23
N ILE A 163 -9.71 -23.49 -3.21
CA ILE A 163 -10.03 -22.05 -3.17
C ILE A 163 -10.83 -21.69 -1.91
N LEU A 164 -11.85 -22.50 -1.57
CA LEU A 164 -12.64 -22.31 -0.35
C LEU A 164 -11.76 -22.35 0.90
N SER A 165 -10.87 -23.33 1.02
CA SER A 165 -9.99 -23.47 2.20
C SER A 165 -8.97 -22.33 2.35
N HIS A 166 -8.57 -21.68 1.26
CA HIS A 166 -7.70 -20.50 1.31
C HIS A 166 -8.44 -19.21 1.74
N ILE A 167 -9.76 -19.16 1.57
CA ILE A 167 -10.61 -18.03 1.97
C ILE A 167 -11.23 -18.27 3.36
N CYS A 168 -11.72 -19.47 3.62
CA CYS A 168 -12.44 -19.86 4.82
C CYS A 168 -11.55 -20.77 5.68
N TYR A 169 -11.07 -20.24 6.81
CA TYR A 169 -10.16 -20.99 7.69
C TYR A 169 -10.90 -21.82 8.75
N ASP A 170 -12.16 -21.54 9.04
CA ASP A 170 -12.97 -22.27 10.04
C ASP A 170 -14.12 -23.00 9.32
N ASP A 171 -14.09 -24.33 9.35
CA ASP A 171 -15.11 -25.17 8.73
C ASP A 171 -16.49 -25.01 9.38
N ARG A 172 -16.54 -24.46 10.60
CA ARG A 172 -17.80 -24.20 11.33
C ARG A 172 -18.48 -22.91 10.86
N ASP A 173 -17.82 -22.07 10.07
CA ASP A 173 -18.37 -20.79 9.63
C ASP A 173 -19.27 -20.95 8.40
N GLU A 174 -20.43 -21.57 8.62
CA GLU A 174 -21.37 -21.95 7.56
C GLU A 174 -21.79 -20.76 6.69
N ARG A 175 -22.01 -19.58 7.29
CA ARG A 175 -22.37 -18.34 6.57
C ARG A 175 -21.29 -17.87 5.61
N LEU A 176 -20.03 -17.91 6.05
CA LEU A 176 -18.92 -17.47 5.21
C LEU A 176 -18.73 -18.45 4.06
N ILE A 177 -18.77 -19.75 4.36
CA ILE A 177 -18.65 -20.83 3.38
C ILE A 177 -19.75 -20.74 2.33
N GLU A 178 -21.00 -20.54 2.75
CA GLU A 178 -22.16 -20.40 1.87
C GLU A 178 -21.99 -19.21 0.92
N ILE A 179 -21.68 -18.01 1.44
CA ILE A 179 -21.44 -16.80 0.63
C ILE A 179 -20.30 -17.02 -0.37
N THR A 180 -19.21 -17.65 0.07
CA THR A 180 -18.10 -17.96 -0.84
C THR A 180 -18.51 -18.95 -1.91
N ARG A 181 -19.22 -20.03 -1.56
CA ARG A 181 -19.65 -21.07 -2.51
C ARG A 181 -20.56 -20.49 -3.58
N TYR A 182 -21.53 -19.64 -3.20
CA TYR A 182 -22.37 -18.93 -4.16
C TYR A 182 -21.56 -18.08 -5.14
N SER A 183 -20.54 -17.35 -4.65
CA SER A 183 -19.68 -16.57 -5.54
C SER A 183 -18.82 -17.45 -6.45
N LEU A 184 -18.44 -18.66 -6.04
CA LEU A 184 -17.66 -19.58 -6.87
C LEU A 184 -18.51 -20.24 -7.96
N GLU A 185 -19.77 -20.58 -7.65
CA GLU A 185 -20.71 -21.22 -8.58
C GLU A 185 -21.11 -20.29 -9.73
N ASP A 186 -21.41 -19.02 -9.42
CA ASP A 186 -21.81 -18.01 -10.41
C ASP A 186 -20.69 -17.70 -11.42
N ASP A 187 -19.42 -17.90 -11.04
CA ASP A 187 -18.29 -17.61 -11.90
C ASP A 187 -17.98 -18.74 -12.93
N LYS A 188 -18.74 -19.84 -12.91
CA LYS A 188 -18.65 -20.96 -13.87
C LYS A 188 -19.11 -20.58 -15.29
N HIS A 189 -19.56 -19.35 -15.51
CA HIS A 189 -19.99 -18.88 -16.82
C HIS A 189 -18.84 -18.82 -17.85
N ALA A 190 -19.16 -19.27 -19.06
CA ALA A 190 -18.19 -19.63 -20.08
C ALA A 190 -17.53 -18.44 -20.79
N THR A 191 -16.29 -18.64 -21.24
CA THR A 191 -15.60 -17.74 -22.17
C THR A 191 -15.71 -18.19 -23.61
N ALA A 192 -15.80 -17.23 -24.53
CA ALA A 192 -15.75 -17.50 -25.97
C ALA A 192 -14.30 -17.82 -26.38
N ASN A 193 -14.07 -19.03 -26.88
CA ASN A 193 -12.84 -19.39 -27.58
C ASN A 193 -12.87 -18.88 -29.03
N SER A 194 -11.69 -18.72 -29.62
CA SER A 194 -11.45 -18.33 -31.03
C SER A 194 -12.21 -19.20 -32.05
N PHE A 195 -12.71 -20.37 -31.62
CA PHE A 195 -13.37 -21.41 -32.43
C PHE A 195 -14.88 -21.57 -32.14
N SER A 196 -15.54 -20.61 -31.48
CA SER A 196 -17.00 -20.53 -31.26
C SER A 196 -17.65 -21.45 -30.20
N LYS A 197 -16.90 -22.27 -29.45
CA LYS A 197 -17.45 -22.97 -28.27
C LYS A 197 -17.20 -22.18 -26.99
N SER A 198 -18.27 -21.97 -26.23
CA SER A 198 -18.24 -21.55 -24.84
C SER A 198 -17.52 -22.62 -24.01
N CYS A 199 -16.31 -22.33 -23.53
CA CYS A 199 -15.55 -23.25 -22.69
C CYS A 199 -15.68 -22.82 -21.23
N PRO A 200 -16.07 -23.71 -20.31
CA PRO A 200 -15.99 -23.42 -18.88
C PRO A 200 -14.53 -23.22 -18.48
N ILE A 201 -14.30 -22.30 -17.55
CA ILE A 201 -12.94 -22.00 -17.06
C ILE A 201 -12.65 -22.99 -15.93
N LEU A 202 -11.97 -24.07 -16.30
CA LEU A 202 -11.60 -25.15 -15.39
C LEU A 202 -10.11 -25.09 -15.06
N ASP A 203 -9.29 -24.89 -16.08
CA ASP A 203 -7.83 -25.05 -15.99
C ASP A 203 -7.11 -23.69 -15.98
N GLN A 204 -5.86 -23.71 -15.50
CA GLN A 204 -5.00 -22.52 -15.45
C GLN A 204 -4.86 -21.83 -16.82
N GLU A 205 -4.67 -22.60 -17.90
CA GLU A 205 -4.52 -22.05 -19.25
C GLU A 205 -5.80 -21.33 -19.74
N THR A 206 -6.97 -21.91 -19.45
CA THR A 206 -8.26 -21.32 -19.81
C THR A 206 -8.51 -20.01 -19.05
N ALA A 207 -8.15 -19.97 -17.76
CA ALA A 207 -8.24 -18.78 -16.94
C ALA A 207 -7.29 -17.68 -17.44
N LEU A 208 -6.03 -18.03 -17.76
CA LEU A 208 -5.07 -17.08 -18.34
C LEU A 208 -5.51 -16.56 -19.71
N ALA A 209 -6.11 -17.41 -20.54
CA ALA A 209 -6.65 -17.01 -21.83
C ALA A 209 -7.82 -16.02 -21.68
N ALA A 210 -8.73 -16.28 -20.74
CA ALA A 210 -9.85 -15.40 -20.39
C ALA A 210 -9.36 -14.04 -19.88
N ILE A 211 -8.47 -14.04 -18.89
CA ILE A 211 -7.84 -12.85 -18.33
C ILE A 211 -7.11 -12.07 -19.43
N GLY A 212 -6.36 -12.76 -20.31
CA GLY A 212 -5.60 -12.16 -21.40
C GLY A 212 -6.46 -11.43 -22.44
N GLN A 213 -7.71 -11.85 -22.67
CA GLN A 213 -8.65 -11.13 -23.56
C GLN A 213 -8.95 -9.71 -23.06
N HIS A 214 -8.95 -9.48 -21.75
CA HIS A 214 -9.19 -8.16 -21.17
C HIS A 214 -8.01 -7.21 -21.32
N VAL A 215 -6.80 -7.74 -21.54
CA VAL A 215 -5.57 -6.95 -21.56
C VAL A 215 -5.09 -6.66 -22.98
N SER A 216 -5.08 -7.66 -23.86
CA SER A 216 -4.52 -7.53 -25.21
C SER A 216 -5.42 -8.15 -26.28
N LYS A 217 -5.46 -7.51 -27.45
CA LYS A 217 -6.18 -8.00 -28.64
C LYS A 217 -5.37 -9.00 -29.49
N GLY A 218 -4.16 -9.39 -29.05
CA GLY A 218 -3.28 -10.30 -29.79
C GLY A 218 -3.80 -11.73 -29.90
N THR A 219 -3.02 -12.62 -30.52
CA THR A 219 -3.31 -14.07 -30.60
C THR A 219 -3.32 -14.71 -29.21
N GLN A 220 -3.98 -15.88 -29.07
CA GLN A 220 -4.19 -16.53 -27.77
C GLN A 220 -2.88 -16.75 -26.99
N GLY A 221 -1.81 -17.24 -27.63
CA GLY A 221 -0.52 -17.45 -26.97
C GLY A 221 0.11 -16.16 -26.42
N ILE A 222 0.01 -15.05 -27.17
CA ILE A 222 0.50 -13.74 -26.70
C ILE A 222 -0.34 -13.24 -25.51
N ARG A 223 -1.67 -13.44 -25.55
CA ARG A 223 -2.58 -13.05 -24.47
C ARG A 223 -2.28 -13.81 -23.17
N VAL A 224 -2.09 -15.13 -23.26
CA VAL A 224 -1.75 -15.98 -22.11
C VAL A 224 -0.42 -15.56 -21.50
N ARG A 225 0.62 -15.39 -22.32
CA ARG A 225 1.93 -14.94 -21.84
C ARG A 225 1.86 -13.58 -21.16
N TYR A 226 1.13 -12.64 -21.76
CA TYR A 226 1.01 -11.29 -21.20
C TYR A 226 0.20 -11.26 -19.89
N ALA A 227 -0.89 -12.04 -19.80
CA ALA A 227 -1.65 -12.20 -18.56
C ALA A 227 -0.76 -12.77 -17.43
N TYR A 228 0.01 -13.81 -17.74
CA TYR A 228 0.95 -14.41 -16.80
C TYR A 228 2.02 -13.41 -16.33
N GLU A 229 2.63 -12.65 -17.24
CA GLU A 229 3.61 -11.61 -16.88
C GLU A 229 3.03 -10.52 -15.95
N ILE A 230 1.76 -10.12 -16.16
CA ILE A 230 1.07 -9.15 -15.31
C ILE A 230 0.79 -9.72 -13.93
N LEU A 231 0.32 -10.97 -13.84
CA LEU A 231 0.10 -11.62 -12.55
C LEU A 231 1.41 -11.82 -11.76
N GLN A 232 2.54 -11.97 -12.44
CA GLN A 232 3.83 -12.06 -11.77
C GLN A 232 4.39 -10.72 -11.31
N LYS A 233 4.33 -9.68 -12.16
CA LYS A 233 4.99 -8.39 -11.90
C LYS A 233 4.10 -7.36 -11.22
N GLU A 234 2.82 -7.32 -11.55
CA GLU A 234 1.90 -6.26 -11.11
C GLU A 234 0.89 -6.76 -10.06
N PHE A 235 0.49 -8.03 -10.07
CA PHE A 235 -0.37 -8.56 -9.01
C PHE A 235 0.45 -8.82 -7.73
N LEU A 236 0.12 -8.09 -6.66
CA LEU A 236 0.72 -8.21 -5.32
C LEU A 236 2.28 -8.25 -5.32
N PRO A 237 2.97 -7.24 -5.88
CA PRO A 237 4.44 -7.22 -5.99
C PRO A 237 5.19 -7.29 -4.65
N HIS A 238 4.54 -6.90 -3.54
CA HIS A 238 5.15 -6.96 -2.21
C HIS A 238 5.32 -8.38 -1.66
N VAL A 239 4.54 -9.34 -2.15
CA VAL A 239 4.66 -10.77 -1.78
C VAL A 239 5.80 -11.42 -2.55
N GLY A 240 5.98 -11.03 -3.81
CA GLY A 240 7.06 -11.50 -4.66
C GLY A 240 6.89 -11.10 -6.12
N ILE A 241 8.01 -10.89 -6.80
CA ILE A 241 8.09 -10.61 -8.24
C ILE A 241 8.81 -11.78 -8.89
N GLY A 242 8.14 -12.48 -9.81
CA GLY A 242 8.71 -13.62 -10.53
C GLY A 242 7.93 -14.92 -10.34
N GLN A 243 8.52 -16.01 -10.81
CA GLN A 243 8.01 -17.38 -10.71
C GLN A 243 8.25 -17.95 -9.31
N GLY A 244 7.36 -18.81 -8.82
CA GLY A 244 7.47 -19.51 -7.53
C GLY A 244 6.75 -18.82 -6.36
N PHE A 245 6.16 -17.65 -6.58
CA PHE A 245 5.42 -16.89 -5.56
C PHE A 245 3.89 -17.04 -5.69
N GLU A 246 3.41 -17.82 -6.64
CA GLU A 246 1.98 -18.00 -6.94
C GLU A 246 1.20 -18.51 -5.72
N LEU A 247 1.74 -19.50 -5.01
CA LEU A 247 1.16 -20.04 -3.77
C LEU A 247 1.00 -18.96 -2.69
N ARG A 248 2.07 -18.20 -2.41
CA ARG A 248 2.06 -17.12 -1.41
C ARG A 248 1.07 -16.02 -1.79
N LYS A 249 0.98 -15.68 -3.07
CA LYS A 249 0.00 -14.72 -3.60
C LYS A 249 -1.43 -15.24 -3.43
N GLY A 250 -1.66 -16.54 -3.63
CA GLY A 250 -2.94 -17.20 -3.37
C GLY A 250 -3.38 -17.07 -1.92
N PHE A 251 -2.49 -17.39 -0.96
CA PHE A 251 -2.76 -17.22 0.46
C PHE A 251 -3.12 -15.77 0.82
N PHE A 252 -2.32 -14.81 0.34
CA PHE A 252 -2.59 -13.39 0.61
C PHE A 252 -3.89 -12.91 -0.05
N PHE A 253 -4.20 -13.38 -1.26
CA PHE A 253 -5.44 -13.04 -1.95
C PHE A 253 -6.67 -13.60 -1.23
N GLY A 254 -6.61 -14.87 -0.79
CA GLY A 254 -7.64 -15.47 0.07
C GLY A 254 -7.84 -14.70 1.37
N TYR A 255 -6.75 -14.23 1.98
CA TYR A 255 -6.79 -13.36 3.15
C TYR A 255 -7.50 -12.01 2.91
N VAL A 256 -7.27 -11.37 1.75
CA VAL A 256 -7.98 -10.13 1.37
C VAL A 256 -9.49 -10.36 1.27
N ILE A 257 -9.89 -11.47 0.66
CA ILE A 257 -11.30 -11.83 0.45
C ILE A 257 -11.96 -12.22 1.78
N ASN A 258 -11.30 -13.04 2.59
CA ASN A 258 -11.76 -13.41 3.93
C ASN A 258 -12.10 -12.17 4.76
N LYS A 259 -11.19 -11.19 4.73
CA LYS A 259 -11.37 -9.92 5.42
C LYS A 259 -12.56 -9.13 4.91
N LEU A 260 -12.69 -9.02 3.60
CA LEU A 260 -13.79 -8.32 2.94
C LEU A 260 -15.15 -8.94 3.31
N LEU A 261 -15.28 -10.26 3.22
CA LEU A 261 -16.51 -10.99 3.55
C LEU A 261 -16.82 -10.95 5.05
N SER A 262 -15.81 -11.07 5.91
CA SER A 262 -15.98 -10.93 7.36
C SER A 262 -16.53 -9.55 7.75
N ALA A 263 -16.15 -8.50 7.01
CA ALA A 263 -16.69 -7.17 7.20
C ALA A 263 -18.13 -7.03 6.68
N GLN A 264 -18.47 -7.70 5.57
CA GLN A 264 -19.84 -7.73 5.03
C GLN A 264 -20.81 -8.46 5.97
N ILE A 265 -20.41 -9.62 6.53
CA ILE A 265 -21.20 -10.39 7.49
C ILE A 265 -21.36 -9.66 8.83
N GLY A 266 -20.55 -8.62 9.07
CA GLY A 266 -20.57 -7.84 10.31
C GLY A 266 -19.71 -8.41 11.44
N LYS A 267 -18.94 -9.48 11.19
CA LYS A 267 -17.96 -10.02 12.17
C LYS A 267 -16.82 -9.04 12.43
N ARG A 268 -16.44 -8.28 11.40
CA ARG A 268 -15.35 -7.31 11.43
C ARG A 268 -15.88 -5.89 11.15
N LYS A 269 -15.32 -4.89 11.83
CA LYS A 269 -15.58 -3.47 11.50
C LYS A 269 -14.78 -3.04 10.27
N THR A 270 -15.32 -2.07 9.52
CA THR A 270 -14.56 -1.42 8.44
C THR A 270 -13.34 -0.70 8.99
N ASP A 271 -12.29 -0.63 8.18
CA ASP A 271 -11.04 0.01 8.52
C ASP A 271 -11.15 1.54 8.51
N ASP A 272 -10.63 2.16 9.56
CA ASP A 272 -10.47 3.61 9.62
C ASP A 272 -9.29 4.07 8.75
N ARG A 273 -9.58 4.96 7.79
CA ARG A 273 -8.62 5.56 6.85
C ARG A 273 -7.86 6.73 7.46
N ASP A 274 -8.41 7.36 8.49
CA ASP A 274 -7.83 8.52 9.14
C ASP A 274 -6.86 8.13 10.27
N HIS A 275 -6.92 6.87 10.72
CA HIS A 275 -5.99 6.29 11.68
C HIS A 275 -4.52 6.51 11.28
N TYR A 276 -3.85 7.42 11.97
CA TYR A 276 -2.49 7.84 11.68
C TYR A 276 -1.43 6.72 11.67
N GLY A 277 -1.63 5.63 12.42
CA GLY A 277 -0.76 4.44 12.34
C GLY A 277 -0.74 3.74 10.97
N ARG A 278 -1.73 4.01 10.12
CA ARG A 278 -1.83 3.54 8.73
C ARG A 278 -1.37 4.60 7.73
N LYS A 279 -0.70 5.64 8.20
CA LYS A 279 -0.14 6.70 7.38
C LYS A 279 1.38 6.68 7.50
N ARG A 280 2.04 7.24 6.49
CA ARG A 280 3.48 7.43 6.40
C ARG A 280 3.77 8.86 5.98
N LEU A 281 4.91 9.38 6.41
CA LEU A 281 5.42 10.68 6.02
C LEU A 281 6.56 10.49 5.02
N ASP A 282 6.34 10.97 3.81
CA ASP A 282 7.42 11.14 2.84
C ASP A 282 8.19 12.42 3.18
N THR A 283 9.37 12.26 3.75
CA THR A 283 10.30 13.34 4.07
C THR A 283 11.21 13.68 2.87
N ALA A 284 12.15 14.60 3.06
CA ALA A 284 13.09 15.02 2.01
C ALA A 284 13.80 13.85 1.30
N GLY A 285 14.20 12.80 2.04
CA GLY A 285 14.91 11.65 1.49
C GLY A 285 14.10 10.89 0.42
N PRO A 286 12.96 10.26 0.79
CA PRO A 286 12.09 9.57 -0.16
C PRO A 286 11.65 10.47 -1.34
N LEU A 287 11.31 11.74 -1.06
CA LEU A 287 10.86 12.68 -2.11
C LEU A 287 11.96 12.99 -3.13
N LEU A 288 13.19 13.25 -2.68
CA LEU A 288 14.34 13.48 -3.57
C LEU A 288 14.73 12.19 -4.31
N GLY A 289 14.62 11.03 -3.66
CA GLY A 289 14.89 9.73 -4.29
C GLY A 289 13.94 9.43 -5.46
N ILE A 290 12.65 9.69 -5.28
CA ILE A 290 11.64 9.54 -6.35
C ILE A 290 11.94 10.49 -7.51
N LEU A 291 12.20 11.77 -7.21
CA LEU A 291 12.51 12.78 -8.22
C LEU A 291 13.79 12.42 -9.01
N PHE A 292 14.85 12.02 -8.32
CA PHE A 292 16.10 11.62 -8.94
C PHE A 292 15.90 10.46 -9.90
N ARG A 293 15.13 9.43 -9.49
CA ARG A 293 14.86 8.27 -10.33
C ARG A 293 14.07 8.64 -11.59
N GLN A 294 13.09 9.53 -11.48
CA GLN A 294 12.33 10.02 -12.64
C GLN A 294 13.23 10.78 -13.62
N LEU A 295 14.09 11.66 -13.11
CA LEU A 295 15.05 12.40 -13.94
C LEU A 295 16.08 11.46 -14.58
N LEU A 296 16.59 10.48 -13.83
CA LEU A 296 17.54 9.50 -14.33
C LEU A 296 16.90 8.62 -15.43
N ALA A 297 15.66 8.17 -15.24
CA ALA A 297 14.93 7.42 -16.26
C ALA A 297 14.77 8.24 -17.55
N LYS A 298 14.54 9.55 -17.44
CA LYS A 298 14.51 10.46 -18.59
C LYS A 298 15.87 10.60 -19.26
N VAL A 299 16.96 10.77 -18.49
CA VAL A 299 18.34 10.76 -19.03
C VAL A 299 18.61 9.48 -19.81
N MET A 300 18.26 8.32 -19.24
CA MET A 300 18.47 7.02 -19.88
C MET A 300 17.65 6.87 -21.16
N LYS A 301 16.41 7.36 -21.18
CA LYS A 301 15.55 7.37 -22.37
C LYS A 301 16.13 8.27 -23.47
N ASP A 302 16.56 9.47 -23.11
CA ASP A 302 17.16 10.43 -24.05
C ASP A 302 18.47 9.89 -24.62
N LEU A 303 19.32 9.31 -23.77
CA LEU A 303 20.56 8.65 -24.19
C LEU A 303 20.29 7.51 -25.16
N ARG A 304 19.31 6.64 -24.88
CA ARG A 304 18.92 5.55 -25.77
C ARG A 304 18.46 6.06 -27.14
N LEU A 305 17.61 7.10 -27.17
CA LEU A 305 17.13 7.69 -28.43
C LEU A 305 18.27 8.34 -29.22
N SER A 306 19.17 9.05 -28.55
CA SER A 306 20.33 9.68 -29.19
C SER A 306 21.32 8.66 -29.73
N LEU A 307 21.56 7.55 -29.01
CA LEU A 307 22.38 6.45 -29.49
C LEU A 307 21.75 5.77 -30.70
N GLN A 308 20.46 5.44 -30.66
CA GLN A 308 19.77 4.84 -31.81
C GLN A 308 19.86 5.72 -33.06
N LYS A 309 19.70 7.04 -32.93
CA LYS A 309 19.85 7.97 -34.06
C LYS A 309 21.27 7.98 -34.62
N LYS A 310 22.29 7.98 -33.76
CA LYS A 310 23.69 8.00 -34.18
C LYS A 310 24.18 6.67 -34.74
N CYS A 311 23.73 5.53 -34.22
CA CYS A 311 24.04 4.21 -34.78
C CYS A 311 23.45 4.01 -36.18
N ASN A 312 22.30 4.63 -36.46
CA ASN A 312 21.70 4.59 -37.81
C ASN A 312 22.43 5.50 -38.81
N LEU A 313 23.32 6.37 -38.36
CA LEU A 313 24.20 7.19 -39.20
C LEU A 313 25.56 6.49 -39.27
N GLU A 314 26.04 6.13 -40.45
CA GLU A 314 27.18 5.21 -40.70
C GLU A 314 28.57 5.65 -40.14
N LYS A 315 28.65 6.69 -39.30
CA LYS A 315 29.90 7.12 -38.66
C LYS A 315 30.06 6.44 -37.30
N ASN A 316 30.72 5.28 -37.32
CA ASN A 316 31.04 4.40 -36.17
C ASN A 316 32.04 4.97 -35.14
N ILE A 317 32.24 6.29 -35.08
CA ILE A 317 33.11 6.92 -34.08
C ILE A 317 32.33 8.07 -33.44
N PHE A 318 31.79 7.84 -32.25
CA PHE A 318 31.20 8.88 -31.43
C PHE A 318 31.69 8.76 -30.00
N GLN A 319 32.03 9.90 -29.38
CA GLN A 319 32.34 9.94 -27.96
C GLN A 319 31.04 10.01 -27.15
N ILE A 320 30.99 9.26 -26.05
CA ILE A 320 29.82 9.22 -25.15
C ILE A 320 29.57 10.59 -24.51
N SER A 321 30.63 11.38 -24.29
CA SER A 321 30.57 12.76 -23.79
C SER A 321 29.67 13.66 -24.63
N ASP A 322 29.68 13.49 -25.95
CA ASP A 322 28.92 14.33 -26.89
C ASP A 322 27.42 14.00 -26.87
N ILE A 323 27.04 12.85 -26.31
CA ILE A 323 25.67 12.35 -26.24
C ILE A 323 25.07 12.60 -24.86
N PHE A 324 25.90 12.46 -23.82
CA PHE A 324 25.44 12.51 -22.45
C PHE A 324 25.18 13.95 -21.98
N LYS A 325 23.90 14.32 -21.93
CA LYS A 325 23.46 15.63 -21.38
C LYS A 325 23.46 15.61 -19.85
N SER A 326 24.63 15.88 -19.26
CA SER A 326 24.83 15.87 -17.80
C SER A 326 24.02 16.93 -17.03
N ASN A 327 23.52 17.96 -17.72
CA ASN A 327 22.77 19.07 -17.13
C ASN A 327 21.30 18.75 -16.82
N LEU A 328 20.70 17.71 -17.42
CA LEU A 328 19.26 17.41 -17.23
C LEU A 328 18.89 17.17 -15.76
N ILE A 329 19.74 16.45 -15.04
CA ILE A 329 19.54 16.18 -13.61
C ILE A 329 19.65 17.47 -12.80
N THR A 330 20.66 18.28 -13.09
CA THR A 330 20.90 19.56 -12.41
C THR A 330 19.70 20.49 -12.58
N THR A 331 19.29 20.74 -13.82
CA THR A 331 18.19 21.67 -14.12
C THR A 331 16.86 21.14 -13.61
N GLY A 332 16.61 19.83 -13.70
CA GLY A 332 15.40 19.21 -13.16
C GLY A 332 15.29 19.34 -11.64
N MET A 333 16.37 19.09 -10.90
CA MET A 333 16.41 19.23 -9.45
C MET A 333 16.24 20.68 -9.00
N LEU A 334 16.95 21.62 -9.64
CA LEU A 334 16.83 23.05 -9.35
C LEU A 334 15.41 23.55 -9.63
N TYR A 335 14.81 23.15 -10.74
CA TYR A 335 13.44 23.53 -11.10
C TYR A 335 12.43 23.04 -10.06
N ALA A 336 12.51 21.75 -9.67
CA ALA A 336 11.58 21.16 -8.71
C ALA A 336 11.69 21.83 -7.33
N LEU A 337 12.90 22.09 -6.86
CA LEU A 337 13.12 22.78 -5.57
C LEU A 337 12.76 24.27 -5.61
N ALA A 338 13.02 24.96 -6.72
CA ALA A 338 12.70 26.38 -6.84
C ALA A 338 11.19 26.63 -6.89
N THR A 339 10.47 25.83 -7.70
CA THR A 339 9.03 26.01 -7.98
C THR A 339 8.10 25.24 -7.06
N GLY A 340 8.59 24.18 -6.40
CA GLY A 340 7.76 23.29 -5.61
C GLY A 340 6.91 22.31 -6.44
N ASN A 341 7.14 22.25 -7.76
CA ASN A 341 6.52 21.28 -8.65
C ASN A 341 7.33 19.98 -8.68
N TRP A 342 6.82 18.94 -8.03
CA TRP A 342 7.47 17.66 -7.87
C TRP A 342 7.00 16.65 -8.94
N GLY A 343 7.73 16.59 -10.06
CA GLY A 343 7.50 15.61 -11.12
C GLY A 343 8.09 16.04 -12.46
N ALA A 344 8.48 15.07 -13.28
CA ALA A 344 9.01 15.32 -14.63
C ALA A 344 7.90 15.68 -15.66
N ASP A 345 6.67 15.22 -15.42
CA ASP A 345 5.51 15.43 -16.30
C ASP A 345 4.52 16.42 -15.68
N LYS A 346 4.04 17.37 -16.51
CA LYS A 346 3.13 18.45 -16.07
C LYS A 346 1.78 17.96 -15.52
N GLN A 347 1.32 16.76 -15.90
CA GLN A 347 0.00 16.23 -15.52
C GLN A 347 -0.03 15.48 -14.18
N ALA A 348 1.12 15.03 -13.66
CA ALA A 348 1.20 14.22 -12.43
C ALA A 348 2.07 14.86 -11.34
N SER A 349 2.41 16.14 -11.50
CA SER A 349 3.30 16.86 -10.59
C SER A 349 2.57 17.25 -9.31
N ARG A 350 3.16 16.91 -8.16
CA ARG A 350 2.67 17.34 -6.85
C ARG A 350 3.13 18.77 -6.61
N THR A 351 2.22 19.67 -6.27
CA THR A 351 2.54 21.07 -5.98
C THR A 351 2.77 21.29 -4.48
N GLY A 352 3.51 22.33 -4.13
CA GLY A 352 3.68 22.77 -2.73
C GLY A 352 4.62 21.91 -1.88
N VAL A 353 5.40 21.02 -2.49
CA VAL A 353 6.39 20.18 -1.79
C VAL A 353 7.57 21.00 -1.29
N SER A 354 8.06 21.94 -2.11
CA SER A 354 9.11 22.90 -1.74
C SER A 354 8.49 24.27 -1.47
N GLN A 355 8.86 24.88 -0.35
CA GLN A 355 8.38 26.20 0.09
C GLN A 355 9.57 27.08 0.46
N VAL A 356 9.40 28.41 0.39
CA VAL A 356 10.44 29.34 0.87
C VAL A 356 10.51 29.29 2.39
N LEU A 357 11.71 29.14 2.96
CA LEU A 357 11.88 29.08 4.41
C LEU A 357 11.32 30.35 5.08
N ASN A 358 10.67 30.18 6.22
CA ASN A 358 10.14 31.31 6.97
C ASN A 358 11.16 31.75 8.02
N ARG A 359 11.66 32.99 7.93
CA ARG A 359 12.61 33.60 8.87
C ARG A 359 12.02 34.77 9.67
N LEU A 360 10.71 34.82 9.89
CA LEU A 360 10.08 35.86 10.73
C LEU A 360 10.59 35.83 12.18
N SER A 361 10.71 34.64 12.75
CA SER A 361 11.30 34.39 14.06
C SER A 361 11.98 33.03 14.10
N TYR A 362 12.88 32.83 15.06
CA TYR A 362 13.56 31.55 15.26
C TYR A 362 12.58 30.37 15.40
N ILE A 363 11.50 30.56 16.17
CA ILE A 363 10.47 29.55 16.37
C ILE A 363 9.67 29.30 15.08
N SER A 364 9.42 30.34 14.28
CA SER A 364 8.74 30.18 12.98
C SER A 364 9.54 29.32 12.00
N THR A 365 10.88 29.43 12.03
CA THR A 365 11.79 28.62 11.22
C THR A 365 11.71 27.16 11.65
N LEU A 366 11.80 26.89 12.96
CA LEU A 366 11.66 25.55 13.52
C LEU A 366 10.30 24.91 13.21
N SER A 367 9.21 25.66 13.39
CA SER A 367 7.86 25.24 13.02
C SER A 367 7.79 24.86 11.53
N HIS A 368 8.33 25.70 10.65
CA HIS A 368 8.31 25.43 9.22
C HIS A 368 9.09 24.15 8.84
N LEU A 369 10.25 23.90 9.45
CA LEU A 369 11.02 22.68 9.23
C LEU A 369 10.29 21.40 9.68
N ARG A 370 9.36 21.51 10.64
CA ARG A 370 8.58 20.39 11.18
C ARG A 370 7.18 20.26 10.59
N ARG A 371 6.87 21.09 9.60
CA ARG A 371 5.58 21.10 8.92
C ARG A 371 5.39 19.84 8.08
N LEU A 372 4.18 19.33 8.08
CA LEU A 372 3.72 18.26 7.20
C LEU A 372 2.41 18.65 6.52
N ASN A 373 2.20 18.12 5.33
CA ASN A 373 1.04 18.39 4.50
C ASN A 373 0.30 17.09 4.19
N SER A 374 -1.01 17.08 4.44
CA SER A 374 -1.89 16.00 4.00
C SER A 374 -2.35 16.27 2.56
N PRO A 375 -2.15 15.34 1.61
CA PRO A 375 -2.60 15.50 0.24
C PRO A 375 -4.13 15.37 0.22
N GLY A 376 -4.79 16.51 0.32
CA GLY A 376 -6.21 16.70 0.07
C GLY A 376 -6.36 17.92 -0.81
N GLY A 377 -7.11 17.80 -1.91
CA GLY A 377 -7.43 18.97 -2.73
C GLY A 377 -8.03 20.04 -1.83
N SER A 378 -7.39 21.21 -1.78
CA SER A 378 -7.83 22.40 -1.03
C SER A 378 -9.32 22.70 -1.26
N ASP A 379 -9.80 22.31 -2.44
CA ASP A 379 -11.13 22.60 -2.97
C ASP A 379 -12.22 21.67 -2.40
N ASN A 380 -11.85 20.47 -1.92
CA ASN A 380 -12.80 19.53 -1.36
C ASN A 380 -13.03 19.82 0.13
N LYS A 381 -14.23 20.29 0.48
CA LYS A 381 -14.71 20.51 1.85
C LYS A 381 -14.98 19.19 2.60
N LEU A 382 -14.01 18.29 2.66
CA LEU A 382 -14.10 17.07 3.44
C LEU A 382 -13.80 17.36 4.92
N THR A 383 -14.68 16.93 5.81
CA THR A 383 -14.54 17.15 7.27
C THR A 383 -13.57 16.16 7.92
N LYS A 384 -13.68 14.87 7.59
CA LYS A 384 -12.92 13.79 8.25
C LYS A 384 -11.39 13.93 8.23
N PRO A 385 -10.71 14.23 7.10
CA PRO A 385 -9.25 14.34 7.11
C PRO A 385 -8.75 15.57 7.87
N ARG A 386 -9.61 16.55 8.14
CA ARG A 386 -9.28 17.81 8.83
C ARG A 386 -9.50 17.73 10.34
N GLN A 387 -10.41 16.87 10.79
CA GLN A 387 -10.71 16.69 12.20
C GLN A 387 -9.50 16.10 12.93
N LEU A 388 -9.28 16.58 14.15
CA LEU A 388 -8.29 16.01 15.04
C LEU A 388 -8.69 14.57 15.37
N HIS A 389 -7.82 13.62 15.04
CA HIS A 389 -8.03 12.21 15.33
C HIS A 389 -7.27 11.79 16.59
N ASN A 390 -7.84 10.89 17.40
CA ASN A 390 -7.24 10.46 18.68
C ASN A 390 -5.81 9.90 18.52
N THR A 391 -5.52 9.31 17.36
CA THR A 391 -4.20 8.74 17.07
C THR A 391 -3.13 9.79 16.76
N HIS A 392 -3.50 11.08 16.65
CA HIS A 392 -2.54 12.18 16.54
C HIS A 392 -1.85 12.49 17.87
N TRP A 393 -2.48 12.14 19.01
CA TRP A 393 -2.02 12.49 20.35
C TRP A 393 -0.52 12.22 20.49
N GLY A 394 0.31 13.23 20.74
CA GLY A 394 1.77 13.16 20.92
C GLY A 394 2.61 12.71 19.71
N LEU A 395 2.03 12.65 18.51
CA LEU A 395 2.76 12.60 17.23
C LEU A 395 2.71 13.97 16.53
N VAL A 396 1.56 14.63 16.60
CA VAL A 396 1.25 15.88 15.91
C VAL A 396 0.71 16.88 16.91
N CYS A 397 1.06 18.15 16.75
CA CYS A 397 0.52 19.24 17.56
C CYS A 397 -0.99 19.40 17.27
N PRO A 398 -1.87 19.37 18.28
CA PRO A 398 -3.31 19.47 18.06
C PRO A 398 -3.77 20.89 17.71
N ALA A 399 -3.02 21.92 18.12
CA ALA A 399 -3.41 23.33 17.97
C ALA A 399 -2.76 24.01 16.76
N GLU A 400 -1.55 23.61 16.38
CA GLU A 400 -0.75 24.31 15.37
C GLU A 400 -1.13 23.90 13.94
N THR A 401 -2.21 24.50 13.45
CA THR A 401 -2.70 24.42 12.07
C THR A 401 -3.08 25.82 11.59
N PRO A 402 -2.89 26.17 10.31
CA PRO A 402 -3.40 27.43 9.79
C PRO A 402 -4.93 27.47 9.83
N GLU A 403 -5.49 28.67 9.93
CA GLU A 403 -6.92 28.91 9.81
C GLU A 403 -7.38 28.82 8.35
N GLY A 404 -8.70 28.61 8.14
CA GLY A 404 -9.31 28.60 6.81
C GLY A 404 -9.10 27.30 6.02
N HIS A 405 -8.83 27.41 4.72
CA HIS A 405 -8.86 26.28 3.77
C HIS A 405 -7.82 25.18 4.03
N SER A 406 -6.72 25.50 4.72
CA SER A 406 -5.67 24.54 5.05
C SER A 406 -5.82 23.94 6.45
N CYS A 407 -6.88 24.31 7.18
CA CYS A 407 -7.12 23.83 8.54
C CYS A 407 -7.24 22.31 8.59
N GLY A 408 -6.40 21.69 9.42
CA GLY A 408 -6.30 20.24 9.61
C GLY A 408 -5.55 19.49 8.50
N LEU A 409 -5.18 20.15 7.39
CA LEU A 409 -4.38 19.56 6.31
C LEU A 409 -2.89 19.84 6.51
N VAL A 410 -2.56 21.07 6.92
CA VAL A 410 -1.21 21.43 7.34
C VAL A 410 -1.10 21.18 8.84
N LYS A 411 -0.15 20.35 9.24
CA LYS A 411 0.07 19.96 10.64
C LYS A 411 1.55 20.13 10.98
N ASN A 412 1.86 20.10 12.28
CA ASN A 412 3.23 20.19 12.76
C ASN A 412 3.55 19.00 13.67
N LEU A 413 4.76 18.44 13.53
CA LEU A 413 5.22 17.35 14.37
C LEU A 413 5.34 17.78 15.84
N ALA A 414 4.90 16.92 16.76
CA ALA A 414 5.12 17.13 18.19
C ALA A 414 6.62 17.12 18.53
N VAL A 415 7.03 17.80 19.61
CA VAL A 415 8.46 18.01 19.93
C VAL A 415 9.27 16.71 19.93
N SER A 416 8.77 15.67 20.61
CA SER A 416 9.41 14.36 20.75
C SER A 416 9.17 13.40 19.57
N ALA A 417 8.41 13.83 18.55
CA ALA A 417 8.07 12.97 17.43
C ALA A 417 9.28 12.80 16.50
N PHE A 418 9.59 11.55 16.14
CA PHE A 418 10.67 11.17 15.25
C PHE A 418 10.12 10.37 14.07
N VAL A 419 10.60 10.67 12.86
CA VAL A 419 10.19 9.96 11.62
C VAL A 419 11.22 8.90 11.28
N THR A 420 10.79 7.64 11.13
CA THR A 420 11.69 6.51 10.85
C THR A 420 12.37 6.64 9.49
N ILE A 421 13.65 6.30 9.43
CA ILE A 421 14.45 6.29 8.19
C ILE A 421 14.21 5.00 7.41
N GLY A 422 13.89 3.91 8.13
CA GLY A 422 13.67 2.59 7.57
C GLY A 422 14.91 1.71 7.73
N THR A 423 14.69 0.42 7.95
CA THR A 423 15.73 -0.58 8.21
C THR A 423 15.51 -1.80 7.33
N PRO A 424 16.59 -2.53 6.96
CA PRO A 424 16.45 -3.76 6.20
C PRO A 424 15.56 -4.77 6.96
N SER A 425 14.72 -5.49 6.22
CA SER A 425 13.81 -6.51 6.74
C SER A 425 14.51 -7.84 7.03
N MET A 426 15.64 -8.13 6.37
CA MET A 426 16.36 -9.40 6.45
C MET A 426 16.68 -9.85 7.89
N PRO A 427 17.24 -9.01 8.78
CA PRO A 427 17.54 -9.44 10.16
C PRO A 427 16.29 -9.84 10.95
N VAL A 428 15.13 -9.26 10.61
CA VAL A 428 13.86 -9.65 11.24
C VAL A 428 13.42 -11.03 10.74
N LEU A 429 13.60 -11.32 9.45
CA LEU A 429 13.24 -12.61 8.87
C LEU A 429 14.12 -13.73 9.46
N GLU A 430 15.43 -13.52 9.52
CA GLU A 430 16.38 -14.46 10.14
C GLU A 430 15.98 -14.76 11.61
N PHE A 431 15.66 -13.72 12.37
CA PHE A 431 15.21 -13.87 13.75
C PHE A 431 13.85 -14.58 13.88
N LEU A 432 12.95 -14.44 12.90
CA LEU A 432 11.68 -15.16 12.88
C LEU A 432 11.88 -16.66 12.59
N GLU A 433 12.83 -16.99 11.73
CA GLU A 433 13.22 -18.37 11.43
C GLU A 433 13.83 -19.05 12.66
N GLU A 434 14.72 -18.38 13.39
CA GLU A 434 15.29 -18.86 14.66
C GLU A 434 14.23 -19.13 15.74
N LEU A 435 13.12 -18.40 15.71
CA LEU A 435 12.01 -18.57 16.65
C LEU A 435 10.97 -19.61 16.19
N ASN A 436 11.32 -20.47 15.23
CA ASN A 436 10.46 -21.54 14.72
C ASN A 436 9.13 -21.03 14.13
N THR A 437 9.17 -19.91 13.42
CA THR A 437 8.03 -19.47 12.60
C THR A 437 7.82 -20.45 11.44
N GLN A 438 6.60 -20.95 11.27
CA GLN A 438 6.29 -21.88 10.18
C GLN A 438 6.12 -21.12 8.86
N ASN A 439 6.86 -21.53 7.84
CA ASN A 439 6.84 -20.91 6.50
C ASN A 439 5.55 -21.24 5.75
N LEU A 440 5.04 -20.27 4.97
CA LEU A 440 3.80 -20.44 4.18
C LEU A 440 3.76 -21.64 3.24
N THR A 441 4.91 -22.11 2.76
CA THR A 441 5.01 -23.26 1.86
C THR A 441 4.77 -24.60 2.56
N GLU A 442 4.92 -24.66 3.87
CA GLU A 442 4.87 -25.90 4.68
C GLU A 442 3.60 -25.97 5.55
N ILE A 443 2.74 -24.96 5.48
CA ILE A 443 1.57 -24.85 6.35
C ILE A 443 0.43 -25.75 5.85
N ARG A 444 -0.18 -26.48 6.79
CA ARG A 444 -1.49 -27.09 6.60
C ARG A 444 -2.58 -26.07 6.88
N LEU A 445 -3.62 -26.05 6.05
CA LEU A 445 -4.68 -25.03 6.11
C LEU A 445 -5.42 -24.98 7.46
N GLU A 446 -5.57 -26.13 8.11
CA GLU A 446 -6.18 -26.27 9.45
C GLU A 446 -5.41 -25.50 10.54
N ASP A 447 -4.08 -25.42 10.41
CA ASP A 447 -3.23 -24.76 11.41
C ASP A 447 -3.39 -23.22 11.37
N ILE A 448 -3.90 -22.66 10.25
CA ILE A 448 -4.10 -21.21 10.09
C ILE A 448 -5.15 -20.66 11.05
N ASN A 449 -6.19 -21.45 11.39
CA ASN A 449 -7.23 -21.00 12.31
C ASN A 449 -6.74 -21.00 13.77
N SER A 450 -5.92 -21.99 14.15
CA SER A 450 -5.41 -22.11 15.52
C SER A 450 -4.23 -21.17 15.81
N CYS A 451 -3.46 -20.79 14.79
CA CYS A 451 -2.26 -19.97 14.92
C CYS A 451 -2.48 -18.47 14.65
N TYR A 452 -1.48 -17.66 14.98
CA TYR A 452 -1.43 -16.24 14.59
C TYR A 452 -0.63 -16.07 13.30
N LYS A 453 -1.12 -15.21 12.42
CA LYS A 453 -0.46 -14.86 11.15
C LYS A 453 0.64 -13.83 11.40
N ILE A 454 1.82 -14.03 10.84
CA ILE A 454 2.96 -13.11 10.98
C ILE A 454 3.15 -12.34 9.68
N PHE A 455 3.09 -11.01 9.79
CA PHE A 455 3.32 -10.09 8.69
C PHE A 455 4.58 -9.25 8.93
N VAL A 456 5.42 -9.15 7.90
CA VAL A 456 6.57 -8.24 7.86
C VAL A 456 6.36 -7.28 6.69
N ASN A 457 6.25 -5.98 6.98
CA ASN A 457 5.96 -4.92 5.99
C ASN A 457 4.77 -5.23 5.06
N GLY A 458 3.76 -5.93 5.59
CA GLY A 458 2.56 -6.33 4.86
C GLY A 458 2.65 -7.65 4.10
N CYS A 459 3.85 -8.20 3.93
CA CYS A 459 4.02 -9.56 3.41
C CYS A 459 3.66 -10.58 4.49
N TRP A 460 2.76 -11.51 4.19
CA TRP A 460 2.50 -12.66 5.06
C TRP A 460 3.70 -13.60 4.93
N VAL A 461 4.44 -13.82 6.02
CA VAL A 461 5.65 -14.66 6.02
C VAL A 461 5.31 -16.08 6.47
N GLY A 462 4.51 -16.20 7.54
CA GLY A 462 4.23 -17.48 8.16
C GLY A 462 3.18 -17.42 9.26
N ILE A 463 3.11 -18.48 10.05
CA ILE A 463 2.24 -18.58 11.22
C ILE A 463 3.03 -19.00 12.46
N HIS A 464 2.48 -18.68 13.63
CA HIS A 464 3.07 -19.06 14.91
C HIS A 464 2.02 -19.31 15.98
N LYS A 465 2.20 -20.36 16.79
CA LYS A 465 1.26 -20.80 17.83
C LYS A 465 1.27 -19.88 19.06
N GLU A 466 2.45 -19.41 19.48
CA GLU A 466 2.63 -18.60 20.70
C GLU A 466 3.04 -17.14 20.41
N PRO A 467 2.11 -16.26 19.99
CA PRO A 467 2.45 -14.91 19.56
C PRO A 467 2.92 -13.99 20.71
N ILE A 468 2.51 -14.28 21.95
CA ILE A 468 2.88 -13.48 23.12
C ILE A 468 4.37 -13.67 23.44
N LEU A 469 4.85 -14.91 23.44
CA LEU A 469 6.26 -15.21 23.66
C LEU A 469 7.11 -14.63 22.52
N LEU A 470 6.69 -14.82 21.27
CA LEU A 470 7.35 -14.27 20.09
C LEU A 470 7.52 -12.74 20.19
N THR A 471 6.43 -12.03 20.47
CA THR A 471 6.46 -10.56 20.56
C THR A 471 7.24 -10.06 21.78
N LYS A 472 7.28 -10.82 22.88
CA LYS A 472 8.13 -10.53 24.04
C LYS A 472 9.61 -10.64 23.67
N LYS A 473 10.02 -11.73 23.01
CA LYS A 473 11.40 -11.93 22.54
C LYS A 473 11.83 -10.86 21.54
N LEU A 474 11.02 -10.59 20.51
CA LEU A 474 11.29 -9.50 19.54
C LEU A 474 11.46 -8.13 20.23
N ARG A 475 10.63 -7.82 21.23
CA ARG A 475 10.75 -6.57 22.00
C ARG A 475 11.99 -6.55 22.88
N GLN A 476 12.44 -7.69 23.40
CA GLN A 476 13.68 -7.81 24.15
C GLN A 476 14.90 -7.59 23.24
N SER A 477 14.94 -8.24 22.08
CA SER A 477 16.01 -8.06 21.07
C SER A 477 16.11 -6.62 20.56
N ARG A 478 14.97 -5.91 20.45
CA ARG A 478 14.96 -4.48 20.13
C ARG A 478 15.51 -3.61 21.27
N ARG A 479 15.43 -4.06 22.51
CA ARG A 479 15.91 -3.32 23.70
C ARG A 479 17.39 -3.61 23.99
N SER A 480 17.87 -4.83 23.72
CA SER A 480 19.29 -5.18 23.79
C SER A 480 20.10 -4.50 22.68
N GLY A 481 19.47 -4.19 21.55
CA GLY A 481 20.11 -3.54 20.40
C GLY A 481 20.39 -4.49 19.23
N ASP A 482 20.05 -5.77 19.37
CA ASP A 482 20.19 -6.77 18.29
C ASP A 482 19.29 -6.41 17.09
N LEU A 483 18.09 -5.91 17.39
CA LEU A 483 17.17 -5.35 16.41
C LEU A 483 17.14 -3.82 16.52
N HIS A 484 17.07 -3.15 15.36
CA HIS A 484 17.06 -1.69 15.32
C HIS A 484 15.84 -1.09 16.07
N ASN A 485 16.07 0.00 16.80
CA ASN A 485 15.06 0.64 17.66
C ASN A 485 13.81 1.13 16.90
N GLU A 486 13.95 1.48 15.62
CA GLU A 486 12.85 1.91 14.74
C GLU A 486 11.83 0.80 14.43
N ILE A 487 12.14 -0.48 14.65
CA ILE A 487 11.25 -1.58 14.28
C ILE A 487 9.99 -1.56 15.15
N SER A 488 8.82 -1.55 14.53
CA SER A 488 7.52 -1.60 15.22
C SER A 488 7.00 -3.02 15.26
N ILE A 489 6.54 -3.45 16.43
CA ILE A 489 5.97 -4.78 16.67
C ILE A 489 4.61 -4.63 17.32
N THR A 490 3.55 -5.04 16.62
CA THR A 490 2.16 -4.98 17.06
C THR A 490 1.54 -6.37 17.11
N LEU A 491 0.80 -6.66 18.18
CA LEU A 491 0.03 -7.88 18.37
C LEU A 491 -1.45 -7.51 18.35
N GLU A 492 -2.19 -8.00 17.37
CA GLU A 492 -3.62 -7.78 17.22
C GLU A 492 -4.37 -9.09 17.49
N HIS A 493 -5.09 -9.14 18.61
CA HIS A 493 -5.82 -10.34 19.01
C HIS A 493 -7.10 -10.57 18.21
N LYS A 494 -7.76 -9.50 17.74
CA LYS A 494 -9.04 -9.62 17.01
C LYS A 494 -8.89 -10.34 15.68
N ASP A 495 -7.78 -10.07 14.99
CA ASP A 495 -7.49 -10.64 13.68
C ASP A 495 -6.55 -11.85 13.74
N LYS A 496 -6.05 -12.19 14.96
CA LYS A 496 -4.96 -13.15 15.18
C LYS A 496 -3.72 -12.82 14.34
N GLU A 497 -3.22 -11.59 14.45
CA GLU A 497 -2.10 -11.11 13.63
C GLU A 497 -0.96 -10.54 14.49
N VAL A 498 0.27 -10.90 14.13
CA VAL A 498 1.49 -10.19 14.55
C VAL A 498 1.98 -9.41 13.35
N ARG A 499 2.10 -8.09 13.48
CA ARG A 499 2.64 -7.24 12.40
C ARG A 499 3.93 -6.56 12.84
N ILE A 500 4.91 -6.66 11.97
CA ILE A 500 6.24 -6.08 12.14
C ILE A 500 6.48 -5.12 10.99
N PHE A 501 6.90 -3.90 11.32
CA PHE A 501 7.20 -2.87 10.33
C PHE A 501 8.64 -2.39 10.49
N THR A 502 9.40 -2.47 9.40
CA THR A 502 10.75 -1.91 9.24
C THR A 502 10.78 -0.78 8.21
N ASP A 503 9.63 -0.45 7.62
CA ASP A 503 9.47 0.62 6.64
C ASP A 503 9.78 2.02 7.20
N SER A 504 10.08 2.94 6.28
CA SER A 504 10.37 4.35 6.56
C SER A 504 9.10 5.18 6.64
N GLY A 505 9.21 6.39 7.20
CA GLY A 505 8.11 7.36 7.24
C GLY A 505 7.09 7.12 8.36
N ARG A 506 7.31 6.18 9.28
CA ARG A 506 6.48 6.04 10.49
C ARG A 506 6.83 7.14 11.47
N ILE A 507 5.84 7.69 12.17
CA ILE A 507 6.10 8.60 13.29
C ILE A 507 6.14 7.78 14.58
N THR A 508 7.21 7.98 15.33
CA THR A 508 7.47 7.36 16.62
C THR A 508 7.61 8.44 17.68
N ARG A 509 7.49 8.03 18.94
CA ARG A 509 7.83 8.87 20.08
C ARG A 509 8.56 8.02 21.12
N PRO A 510 9.57 8.58 21.80
CA PRO A 510 10.17 7.92 22.94
C PRO A 510 9.18 7.86 24.11
N LEU A 511 9.15 6.73 24.81
CA LEU A 511 8.35 6.50 26.01
C LEU A 511 9.19 5.74 27.03
N ILE A 512 8.87 5.94 28.31
CA ILE A 512 9.48 5.19 29.42
C ILE A 512 8.86 3.79 29.45
N VAL A 513 9.70 2.76 29.50
CA VAL A 513 9.26 1.36 29.57
C VAL A 513 9.18 0.95 31.03
N ILE A 514 7.97 0.60 31.49
CA ILE A 514 7.77 0.03 32.83
C ILE A 514 7.90 -1.50 32.72
N GLY A 515 8.88 -2.07 33.41
CA GLY A 515 9.08 -3.52 33.49
C GLY A 515 8.03 -4.18 34.38
N SER A 516 7.61 -5.41 34.04
CA SER A 516 6.61 -6.18 34.77
C SER A 516 6.95 -6.37 36.26
N ASN A 517 8.25 -6.41 36.59
CA ASN A 517 8.72 -6.62 37.97
C ASN A 517 8.35 -5.44 38.89
N HIS A 518 8.34 -4.20 38.37
CA HIS A 518 8.01 -3.01 39.18
C HIS A 518 6.50 -2.86 39.47
N LEU A 519 5.62 -3.52 38.72
CA LEU A 519 4.17 -3.49 38.97
C LEU A 519 3.76 -4.40 40.13
N ASN A 520 4.55 -5.41 40.46
CA ASN A 520 4.28 -6.29 41.60
C ASN A 520 4.73 -5.67 42.93
N GLU A 521 5.80 -4.87 42.94
CA GLU A 521 6.25 -4.17 44.16
C GLU A 521 5.25 -3.08 44.59
N ASN A 522 4.65 -2.36 43.64
CA ASN A 522 3.70 -1.29 43.94
C ASN A 522 2.26 -1.76 44.24
N LYS A 523 1.96 -3.06 44.09
CA LYS A 523 0.66 -3.63 44.52
C LYS A 523 0.61 -3.97 46.01
N ASN A 524 1.74 -3.95 46.71
CA ASN A 524 1.77 -4.14 48.16
C ASN A 524 1.68 -2.82 48.94
N ASN A 525 1.59 -1.67 48.26
CA ASN A 525 1.55 -0.33 48.87
C ASN A 525 0.28 0.49 48.50
N ILE A 526 -0.80 -0.17 48.10
CA ILE A 526 -2.16 0.38 48.00
C ILE A 526 -3.09 -0.65 48.63
#